data_AF-A0A1F8QBP7-F1
#
_entry.id   AF-A0A1F8QBP7-F1
#
_cell.length_a   1.000
_cell.length_b   1.000
_cell.length_c   1.000
_cell.angle_alpha   90.00
_cell.angle_beta   90.00
_cell.angle_gamma   90.00
#
_symmetry.space_group_name_H-M   'P 1'
#
loop_
_entity.id
_entity.type
_entity.pdbx_description
1 polymer ?
#
loop_
_entity_poly.entity_id
_entity_poly.type
_entity_poly.pdbx_seq_one_letter_code
_entity_poly.pdbx_strand_id
1 'polypeptide(L)'
;MREGFDWGFWFQWFMATALGWVLGRFLLPNLALVTTGLAIGILQWYTIRQRFKAAWRWIVASTLGWALGAALILFLVPAEAAFQAGVVTGLTIGIAQWLLLRREVRWAGWWIPINIMAWTTGFAFLNGMLLTGVSAGLITATAMALLLMERI
;
A
#
# COMPACT_ATOMS: atom_id res chain seq x y z
N MET A 1 -27.65 2.67 5.99
CA MET A 1 -27.44 1.21 6.12
C MET A 1 -25.93 0.98 6.02
N ARG A 2 -25.28 0.37 7.02
CA ARG A 2 -23.85 0.02 6.90
C ARG A 2 -23.73 -1.07 5.85
N GLU A 3 -22.94 -0.85 4.80
CA GLU A 3 -22.60 -1.90 3.85
C GLU A 3 -21.85 -3.01 4.61
N GLY A 4 -22.21 -4.27 4.34
CA GLY A 4 -21.52 -5.40 4.95
C GLY A 4 -20.12 -5.62 4.37
N PHE A 5 -19.25 -6.27 5.14
CA PHE A 5 -18.43 -7.40 4.70
C PHE A 5 -18.05 -7.58 3.21
N ASP A 6 -17.43 -6.66 2.46
CA ASP A 6 -17.15 -6.93 1.03
C ASP A 6 -15.92 -7.84 0.82
N TRP A 7 -16.15 -9.15 0.89
CA TRP A 7 -15.14 -10.18 0.67
C TRP A 7 -14.52 -10.16 -0.73
N GLY A 8 -15.30 -9.79 -1.75
CA GLY A 8 -14.82 -9.74 -3.12
C GLY A 8 -13.80 -8.62 -3.30
N PHE A 9 -14.13 -7.43 -2.81
CA PHE A 9 -13.20 -6.30 -2.77
C PHE A 9 -11.96 -6.62 -1.95
N TRP A 10 -12.14 -7.19 -0.76
CA TRP A 10 -11.03 -7.57 0.12
C TRP A 10 -10.03 -8.48 -0.59
N PHE A 11 -10.52 -9.53 -1.25
CA PHE A 11 -9.68 -10.48 -1.98
C PHE A 11 -8.96 -9.80 -3.16
N GLN A 12 -9.66 -8.96 -3.93
CA GLN A 12 -9.06 -8.21 -5.03
C GLN A 12 -7.97 -7.26 -4.56
N TRP A 13 -8.18 -6.53 -3.46
CA TRP A 13 -7.18 -5.62 -2.89
C TRP A 13 -5.94 -6.36 -2.40
N PHE A 14 -6.17 -7.48 -1.70
CA PHE A 14 -5.12 -8.37 -1.24
C PHE A 14 -4.26 -8.87 -2.41
N MET A 15 -4.90 -9.42 -3.45
CA MET A 15 -4.23 -9.88 -4.66
C MET A 15 -3.49 -8.76 -5.39
N ALA A 16 -4.12 -7.58 -5.54
CA ALA A 16 -3.50 -6.43 -6.18
C ALA A 16 -2.19 -6.01 -5.49
N THR A 17 -2.18 -6.04 -4.16
CA THR A 17 -1.00 -5.67 -3.37
C THR A 17 0.09 -6.74 -3.46
N ALA A 18 -0.27 -8.02 -3.29
CA ALA A 18 0.68 -9.12 -3.35
C ALA A 18 1.30 -9.28 -4.75
N LEU A 19 0.49 -9.27 -5.80
CA LEU A 19 0.96 -9.37 -7.19
C LEU A 19 1.73 -8.11 -7.60
N GLY A 20 1.26 -6.92 -7.23
CA GLY A 20 1.96 -5.67 -7.54
C GLY A 20 3.36 -5.61 -6.91
N TRP A 21 3.49 -6.12 -5.67
CA TRP A 21 4.77 -6.26 -4.99
C TRP A 21 5.73 -7.18 -5.77
N VAL A 22 5.25 -8.35 -6.17
CA VAL A 22 6.05 -9.35 -6.91
C VAL A 22 6.41 -8.84 -8.30
N LEU A 23 5.41 -8.48 -9.11
CA LEU A 23 5.58 -8.09 -10.50
C LEU A 23 6.42 -6.82 -10.64
N GLY A 24 6.19 -5.82 -9.78
CA GLY A 24 6.88 -4.55 -9.87
C GLY A 24 8.39 -4.66 -9.69
N ARG A 25 8.88 -5.65 -8.95
CA ARG A 25 10.32 -5.90 -8.79
C ARG A 25 11.00 -6.39 -10.07
N PHE A 26 10.25 -7.02 -10.98
CA PHE A 26 10.78 -7.55 -12.23
C PHE A 26 10.69 -6.57 -13.40
N LEU A 27 9.91 -5.47 -13.28
CA LEU A 27 9.73 -4.51 -14.37
C LEU A 27 11.03 -3.78 -14.71
N LEU A 28 11.65 -3.13 -13.73
CA LEU A 28 12.94 -2.46 -13.87
C LEU A 28 13.78 -2.75 -12.61
N PRO A 29 14.69 -3.74 -12.66
CA PRO A 29 15.43 -4.19 -11.47
C PRO A 29 16.16 -3.06 -10.73
N ASN A 30 16.72 -2.09 -11.46
CA ASN A 30 17.43 -0.94 -10.88
C ASN A 30 16.51 0.09 -10.20
N LEU A 31 15.21 0.04 -10.48
CA LEU A 31 14.19 0.93 -9.90
C LEU A 31 13.08 0.13 -9.21
N ALA A 32 13.40 -1.08 -8.73
CA ALA A 32 12.44 -2.07 -8.29
C ALA A 32 11.39 -1.51 -7.31
N LEU A 33 11.78 -0.66 -6.35
CA LEU A 33 10.85 -0.07 -5.38
C LEU A 33 9.86 0.93 -6.02
N VAL A 34 10.32 1.72 -6.99
CA VAL A 34 9.47 2.68 -7.72
C VAL A 34 8.50 1.93 -8.62
N THR A 35 8.99 0.92 -9.34
CA THR A 35 8.15 0.09 -10.22
C THR A 35 7.18 -0.79 -9.43
N THR A 36 7.53 -1.22 -8.22
CA THR A 36 6.61 -1.81 -7.25
C THR A 36 5.48 -0.86 -6.90
N GLY A 37 5.77 0.40 -6.58
CA GLY A 37 4.72 1.37 -6.28
C GLY A 37 3.79 1.64 -7.44
N LEU A 38 4.33 1.68 -8.66
CA LEU A 38 3.54 1.77 -9.89
C LEU A 38 2.66 0.53 -10.09
N ALA A 39 3.22 -0.67 -9.99
CA ALA A 39 2.50 -1.93 -10.18
C ALA A 39 1.37 -2.11 -9.15
N ILE A 40 1.66 -1.92 -7.86
CA ILE A 40 0.65 -1.93 -6.80
C ILE A 40 -0.40 -0.86 -7.06
N GLY A 41 0.02 0.37 -7.39
CA GLY A 41 -0.88 1.49 -7.64
C GLY A 41 -1.86 1.21 -8.78
N ILE A 42 -1.40 0.65 -9.90
CA ILE A 42 -2.24 0.28 -11.06
C ILE A 42 -3.23 -0.83 -10.68
N LEU A 43 -2.76 -1.89 -10.02
CA LEU A 43 -3.62 -3.01 -9.64
C LEU A 43 -4.65 -2.60 -8.60
N GLN A 44 -4.26 -1.84 -7.58
CA GLN A 44 -5.19 -1.30 -6.57
C GLN A 44 -6.17 -0.33 -7.22
N TRP A 45 -5.73 0.54 -8.14
CA TRP A 45 -6.62 1.44 -8.87
C TRP A 45 -7.77 0.70 -9.55
N TYR A 46 -7.51 -0.47 -10.15
CA TYR A 46 -8.56 -1.28 -10.77
C TYR A 46 -9.71 -1.62 -9.80
N THR A 47 -9.38 -1.85 -8.51
CA THR A 47 -10.34 -2.21 -7.47
C THR A 47 -11.18 -1.01 -6.96
N ILE A 48 -10.62 0.20 -6.94
CA ILE A 48 -11.28 1.40 -6.41
C ILE A 48 -11.81 2.36 -7.48
N ARG A 49 -11.52 2.12 -8.77
CA ARG A 49 -11.91 3.02 -9.88
C ARG A 49 -13.40 3.30 -9.98
N GLN A 50 -14.25 2.35 -9.55
CA GLN A 50 -15.70 2.53 -9.53
C GLN A 50 -16.21 3.11 -8.20
N ARG A 51 -15.36 3.14 -7.16
CA ARG A 51 -15.73 3.65 -5.84
C ARG A 51 -15.36 5.11 -5.68
N PHE A 52 -14.19 5.57 -6.15
CA PHE A 52 -13.74 6.95 -5.93
C PHE A 52 -13.80 7.82 -7.19
N LYS A 53 -14.21 9.08 -7.05
CA LYS A 53 -14.38 10.02 -8.18
C LYS A 53 -13.08 10.31 -8.94
N ALA A 54 -11.94 10.30 -8.24
CA ALA A 54 -10.63 10.59 -8.82
C ALA A 54 -9.62 9.45 -8.54
N ALA A 55 -10.06 8.20 -8.70
CA ALA A 55 -9.28 7.03 -8.34
C ALA A 55 -7.90 6.94 -9.02
N TRP A 56 -7.72 7.50 -10.23
CA TRP A 56 -6.43 7.48 -10.94
C TRP A 56 -5.31 8.14 -10.14
N ARG A 57 -5.64 9.12 -9.27
CA ARG A 57 -4.67 9.76 -8.36
C ARG A 57 -4.02 8.76 -7.41
N TRP A 58 -4.66 7.62 -7.17
CA TRP A 58 -4.11 6.53 -6.37
C TRP A 58 -2.82 5.97 -6.94
N ILE A 59 -2.71 5.87 -8.26
CA ILE A 59 -1.51 5.40 -8.96
C ILE A 59 -0.37 6.37 -8.64
N VAL A 60 -0.59 7.66 -8.87
CA VAL A 60 0.39 8.73 -8.63
C VAL A 60 0.81 8.77 -7.16
N ALA A 61 -0.14 8.73 -6.23
CA ALA A 61 0.14 8.72 -4.80
C ALA A 61 0.97 7.49 -4.38
N SER A 62 0.64 6.31 -4.89
CA SER A 62 1.37 5.08 -4.60
C SER A 62 2.80 5.14 -5.14
N THR A 63 2.97 5.52 -6.41
CA THR A 63 4.29 5.66 -7.02
C THR A 63 5.15 6.70 -6.30
N LEU A 64 4.60 7.86 -5.95
CA LEU A 64 5.34 8.90 -5.22
C LEU A 64 5.69 8.47 -3.80
N GLY A 65 4.76 7.81 -3.10
CA GLY A 65 5.02 7.27 -1.76
C GLY A 65 6.18 6.28 -1.76
N TRP A 66 6.16 5.34 -2.70
CA TRP A 66 7.26 4.39 -2.89
C TRP A 66 8.57 5.04 -3.31
N ALA A 67 8.54 6.00 -4.25
CA ALA A 67 9.74 6.68 -4.72
C ALA A 67 10.40 7.50 -3.61
N LEU A 68 9.59 8.24 -2.84
CA LEU A 68 10.08 8.98 -1.68
C LEU A 68 10.61 8.05 -0.60
N GLY A 69 9.89 6.97 -0.28
CA GLY A 69 10.33 5.96 0.68
C GLY A 69 11.66 5.33 0.28
N ALA A 70 11.81 4.96 -0.99
CA ALA A 70 13.05 4.40 -1.54
C ALA A 70 14.22 5.39 -1.43
N ALA A 71 14.01 6.67 -1.77
CA ALA A 71 15.03 7.69 -1.63
C ALA A 71 15.44 7.89 -0.16
N LEU A 72 14.48 8.00 0.76
CA LEU A 72 14.77 8.14 2.19
C LEU A 72 15.53 6.93 2.74
N ILE A 73 15.16 5.72 2.33
CA ILE A 73 15.87 4.49 2.73
C ILE A 73 17.31 4.53 2.24
N LEU A 74 17.52 4.87 0.96
CA LEU A 74 18.85 4.92 0.35
C LEU A 74 19.81 5.88 1.08
N PHE A 75 19.31 7.04 1.51
CA PHE A 75 20.16 8.09 2.11
C PHE A 75 20.21 8.07 3.64
N LEU A 76 19.18 7.55 4.32
CA LEU A 76 19.00 7.75 5.77
C LEU A 76 18.92 6.44 6.57
N VAL A 77 18.72 5.29 5.92
CA VAL A 77 18.49 4.02 6.60
C VAL A 77 19.64 3.05 6.32
N PRO A 78 20.33 2.52 7.34
CA PRO A 78 21.34 1.47 7.15
C PRO A 78 20.77 0.26 6.42
N ALA A 79 21.57 -0.40 5.59
CA ALA A 79 21.10 -1.49 4.72
C ALA A 79 20.53 -2.68 5.51
N GLU A 80 21.06 -2.93 6.71
CA GLU A 80 20.64 -3.98 7.64
C GLU A 80 19.40 -3.61 8.47
N ALA A 81 18.95 -2.36 8.43
CA ALA A 81 17.87 -1.83 9.27
C ALA A 81 16.47 -2.08 8.66
N ALA A 82 16.12 -3.36 8.45
CA ALA A 82 14.88 -3.78 7.78
C ALA A 82 13.61 -3.25 8.46
N PHE A 83 13.61 -3.14 9.79
CA PHE A 83 12.51 -2.56 10.56
C PHE A 83 12.28 -1.09 10.19
N GLN A 84 13.34 -0.29 10.19
CA GLN A 84 13.31 1.13 9.84
C GLN A 84 12.91 1.32 8.38
N ALA A 85 13.40 0.46 7.48
CA ALA A 85 13.00 0.47 6.07
C ALA A 85 11.49 0.23 5.92
N GLY A 86 10.92 -0.70 6.68
CA GLY A 86 9.48 -0.97 6.70
C GLY A 86 8.67 0.22 7.24
N VAL A 87 9.14 0.86 8.31
CA VAL A 87 8.52 2.07 8.88
C VAL A 87 8.51 3.22 7.86
N VAL A 88 9.66 3.51 7.23
CA VAL A 88 9.78 4.59 6.24
C VAL A 88 8.90 4.32 5.02
N THR A 89 8.90 3.08 4.52
CA THR A 89 8.05 2.65 3.39
C THR A 89 6.58 2.82 3.74
N GLY A 90 6.14 2.29 4.87
CA GLY A 90 4.74 2.37 5.28
C GLY A 90 4.28 3.80 5.58
N LEU A 91 5.13 4.64 6.17
CA LEU A 91 4.82 6.04 6.45
C LEU A 91 4.63 6.84 5.16
N THR A 92 5.57 6.73 4.23
CA THR A 92 5.55 7.50 2.97
C THR A 92 4.37 7.12 2.08
N ILE A 93 4.10 5.81 1.92
CA ILE A 93 2.93 5.30 1.19
C ILE A 93 1.64 5.69 1.90
N GLY A 94 1.58 5.46 3.22
CA GLY A 94 0.42 5.74 4.06
C GLY A 94 0.01 7.20 3.99
N ILE A 95 0.95 8.14 4.11
CA ILE A 95 0.69 9.58 3.97
C ILE A 95 0.20 9.91 2.56
N ALA A 96 0.90 9.43 1.53
CA ALA A 96 0.56 9.77 0.14
C ALA A 96 -0.87 9.32 -0.22
N GLN A 97 -1.25 8.10 0.17
CA GLN A 97 -2.58 7.56 -0.07
C GLN A 97 -3.65 8.15 0.86
N TRP A 98 -3.30 8.47 2.11
CA TRP A 98 -4.19 9.13 3.07
C TRP A 98 -4.72 10.47 2.55
N LEU A 99 -3.88 11.26 1.84
CA LEU A 99 -4.29 12.54 1.24
C LEU A 99 -5.49 12.40 0.29
N LEU A 100 -5.66 11.22 -0.31
CA LEU A 100 -6.81 10.85 -1.14
C LEU A 100 -7.96 10.32 -0.29
N LEU A 101 -7.69 9.36 0.60
CA LEU A 101 -8.72 8.72 1.43
C LEU A 101 -9.47 9.69 2.34
N ARG A 102 -8.79 10.72 2.88
CA ARG A 102 -9.40 11.70 3.79
C ARG A 102 -10.58 12.47 3.20
N ARG A 103 -10.75 12.42 1.88
CA ARG A 103 -11.88 13.05 1.17
C ARG A 103 -13.04 12.08 0.90
N GLU A 104 -12.83 10.79 1.10
CA GLU A 104 -13.77 9.73 0.70
C GLU A 104 -14.30 8.92 1.90
N VAL A 105 -13.53 8.80 3.00
CA VAL A 105 -13.91 7.98 4.18
C VAL A 105 -13.65 8.71 5.51
N ARG A 106 -14.50 8.50 6.53
CA ARG A 106 -14.44 9.22 7.82
C ARG A 106 -13.17 8.93 8.62
N TRP A 107 -12.74 7.67 8.63
CA TRP A 107 -11.65 7.18 9.49
C TRP A 107 -10.31 7.05 8.76
N ALA A 108 -10.12 7.82 7.68
CA ALA A 108 -8.97 7.71 6.79
C ALA A 108 -7.62 7.79 7.51
N GLY A 109 -7.52 8.51 8.64
CA GLY A 109 -6.28 8.66 9.42
C GLY A 109 -5.66 7.32 9.84
N TRP A 110 -6.46 6.28 10.07
CA TRP A 110 -5.98 4.93 10.40
C TRP A 110 -5.18 4.26 9.27
N TRP A 111 -5.31 4.75 8.04
CA TRP A 111 -4.56 4.22 6.90
C TRP A 111 -3.04 4.32 7.10
N ILE A 112 -2.56 5.38 7.76
CA ILE A 112 -1.13 5.61 7.99
C ILE A 112 -0.53 4.55 8.93
N PRO A 113 -0.99 4.39 10.20
CA PRO A 113 -0.43 3.39 11.09
C PRO A 113 -0.59 1.96 10.55
N ILE A 114 -1.66 1.68 9.80
CA ILE A 114 -1.85 0.38 9.15
C ILE A 114 -0.80 0.11 8.08
N ASN A 115 -0.45 1.09 7.25
CA ASN A 115 0.63 0.92 6.27
C ASN A 115 1.99 0.72 6.94
N ILE A 116 2.27 1.46 8.03
CA ILE A 116 3.47 1.24 8.83
C ILE A 116 3.52 -0.20 9.34
N MET A 117 2.43 -0.69 9.95
CA MET A 117 2.35 -2.08 10.42
C MET A 117 2.51 -3.08 9.27
N ALA A 118 1.84 -2.86 8.14
CA ALA A 118 1.88 -3.74 6.97
C ALA A 118 3.30 -3.95 6.42
N TRP A 119 3.99 -2.85 6.11
CA TRP A 119 5.32 -2.90 5.50
C TRP A 119 6.42 -3.27 6.50
N THR A 120 6.29 -2.85 7.77
CA THR A 120 7.21 -3.28 8.84
C THR A 120 7.08 -4.78 9.10
N THR A 121 5.86 -5.32 9.14
CA THR A 121 5.63 -6.76 9.25
C THR A 121 6.28 -7.51 8.09
N GLY A 122 6.05 -7.04 6.87
CA GLY A 122 6.59 -7.68 5.68
C GLY A 122 8.11 -7.64 5.57
N PHE A 123 8.78 -6.53 5.93
CA PHE A 123 10.23 -6.41 5.80
C PHE A 123 10.99 -6.99 7.00
N ALA A 124 10.52 -6.74 8.22
CA ALA A 124 11.28 -7.09 9.43
C ALA A 124 10.96 -8.49 9.95
N PHE A 125 9.71 -8.93 9.85
CA PHE A 125 9.24 -10.15 10.53
C PHE A 125 8.93 -11.29 9.55
N LEU A 126 8.43 -10.97 8.36
CA LEU A 126 8.05 -11.92 7.32
C LEU A 126 8.88 -11.70 6.04
N ASN A 127 10.19 -11.60 6.22
CA ASN A 127 11.12 -11.31 5.14
C ASN A 127 11.08 -12.43 4.09
N GLY A 128 10.78 -12.05 2.86
CA GLY A 128 10.70 -12.95 1.72
C GLY A 128 9.77 -12.37 0.67
N MET A 129 10.15 -12.48 -0.60
CA MET A 129 9.44 -11.80 -1.69
C MET A 129 7.92 -12.07 -1.67
N LEU A 130 7.48 -13.32 -1.48
CA LEU A 130 6.05 -13.63 -1.41
C LEU A 130 5.43 -13.22 -0.06
N LEU A 131 6.09 -13.54 1.05
CA LEU A 131 5.56 -13.31 2.41
C LEU A 131 5.37 -11.82 2.71
N THR A 132 6.29 -10.97 2.28
CA THR A 132 6.18 -9.51 2.41
C THR A 132 4.95 -8.97 1.69
N GLY A 133 4.75 -9.34 0.42
CA GLY A 133 3.61 -8.87 -0.37
C GLY A 133 2.27 -9.40 0.15
N VAL A 134 2.24 -10.68 0.57
CA VAL A 134 1.05 -11.31 1.12
C VAL A 134 0.65 -10.68 2.45
N SER A 135 1.59 -10.51 3.38
CA SER A 135 1.31 -9.90 4.69
C SER A 135 0.87 -8.44 4.57
N ALA A 136 1.58 -7.64 3.78
CA ALA A 136 1.18 -6.26 3.53
C ALA A 136 -0.20 -6.18 2.84
N GLY A 137 -0.46 -7.08 1.89
CA GLY A 137 -1.74 -7.20 1.21
C GLY A 137 -2.89 -7.54 2.15
N LEU A 138 -2.74 -8.54 3.02
CA LEU A 138 -3.78 -8.93 3.98
C LEU A 138 -4.12 -7.81 4.96
N ILE A 139 -3.10 -7.16 5.52
CA ILE A 139 -3.25 -6.08 6.49
C ILE A 139 -3.95 -4.88 5.82
N THR A 140 -3.47 -4.44 4.66
CA THR A 140 -4.06 -3.28 3.96
C THR A 140 -5.42 -3.57 3.34
N ALA A 141 -5.68 -4.80 2.86
CA ALA A 141 -7.00 -5.21 2.36
C ALA A 141 -8.06 -5.16 3.45
N THR A 142 -7.74 -5.72 4.62
CA THR A 142 -8.64 -5.72 5.77
C THR A 142 -8.98 -4.30 6.18
N ALA A 143 -7.96 -3.45 6.30
CA ALA A 143 -8.12 -2.05 6.62
C ALA A 143 -8.98 -1.30 5.59
N MET A 144 -8.68 -1.46 4.29
CA MET A 144 -9.41 -0.76 3.25
C MET A 144 -10.88 -1.20 3.20
N ALA A 145 -11.15 -2.51 3.31
CA ALA A 145 -12.51 -3.05 3.34
C ALA A 145 -13.31 -2.47 4.52
N LEU A 146 -12.70 -2.36 5.72
CA LEU A 146 -13.33 -1.75 6.89
C LEU A 146 -13.52 -0.24 6.73
N LEU A 147 -12.55 0.48 6.18
CA LEU A 147 -12.64 1.92 5.95
C LEU A 147 -13.75 2.29 4.96
N LEU A 148 -13.97 1.46 3.95
CA LEU A 148 -15.03 1.66 2.96
C LEU A 148 -16.44 1.49 3.53
N MET A 149 -16.61 0.79 4.67
CA MET A 149 -17.91 0.71 5.36
C MET A 149 -18.32 2.03 6.01
N GLU A 150 -17.34 2.89 6.30
CA GLU A 150 -17.51 4.18 6.95
C GLU A 150 -17.30 5.34 5.96
N ARG A 151 -17.72 5.10 4.71
CA ARG A 151 -17.69 6.07 3.61
C ARG A 151 -18.58 7.28 3.90
N ILE A 152 -18.15 8.45 3.43
CA ILE A 152 -18.86 9.73 3.57
C ILE A 152 -19.89 9.90 2.44
#